data_AF-A0A2N5JQ48-F1
#
_entry.id   AF-A0A2N5JQ48-F1
#
_cell.length_a   1.000
_cell.length_b   1.000
_cell.length_c   1.000
_cell.angle_alpha   90.00
_cell.angle_beta   90.00
_cell.angle_gamma   90.00
#
_symmetry.space_group_name_H-M   'P 1'
#
loop_
_entity.id
_entity.type
_entity.pdbx_description
1 polymer ?
#
loop_
_entity_poly.entity_id
_entity_poly.type
_entity_poly.pdbx_seq_one_letter_code
_entity_poly.pdbx_strand_id
1 'polypeptide(L)'
;MLYSTCGHGGCIIDELATVIATTPPRVKLCPAIAGFWGVAKGARIPLESQLSALRNAYPSLNCVSHFAYSWLDLKSDRERRSCKLN
;
A
#
# COMPACT_ATOMS: atom_id res chain seq x y z
N MET A 1 2.76 -5.26 -5.98
CA MET A 1 1.82 -4.59 -5.06
C MET A 1 1.91 -5.33 -3.74
N LEU A 2 2.14 -4.64 -2.63
CA LEU A 2 2.13 -5.29 -1.32
C LEU A 2 0.69 -5.27 -0.82
N TYR A 3 0.15 -6.46 -0.59
CA TYR A 3 -1.28 -6.66 -0.36
C TYR A 3 -1.53 -7.50 0.87
N SER A 4 -0.60 -8.36 1.30
CA SER A 4 -0.87 -9.28 2.39
C SER A 4 -1.24 -8.58 3.71
N THR A 5 -2.06 -9.24 4.50
CA THR A 5 -2.63 -8.68 5.74
C THR A 5 -2.46 -9.66 6.89
N CYS A 6 -1.90 -9.20 8.02
CA CYS A 6 -1.73 -10.02 9.22
C CYS A 6 -1.79 -9.23 10.53
N GLY A 7 -2.43 -8.06 10.53
CA GLY A 7 -2.62 -7.25 11.74
C GLY A 7 -1.39 -6.43 12.16
N HIS A 8 -0.25 -6.62 11.52
CA HIS A 8 0.97 -5.80 11.64
C HIS A 8 1.65 -5.64 10.27
N GLY A 9 2.74 -4.87 10.21
CA GLY A 9 3.46 -4.58 8.96
C GLY A 9 4.32 -5.74 8.42
N GLY A 10 4.36 -6.88 9.12
CA GLY A 10 5.29 -7.98 8.79
C GLY A 10 5.02 -8.58 7.42
N CYS A 11 3.77 -8.89 7.10
CA CYS A 11 3.46 -9.58 5.84
C CYS A 11 3.79 -8.75 4.59
N ILE A 12 3.64 -7.41 4.65
CA ILE A 12 4.06 -6.54 3.54
C ILE A 12 5.58 -6.35 3.49
N ILE A 13 6.27 -6.46 4.64
CA ILE A 13 7.74 -6.49 4.71
C ILE A 13 8.27 -7.79 4.10
N ASP A 14 7.67 -8.92 4.41
CA ASP A 14 8.06 -10.25 3.89
C ASP A 14 7.80 -10.36 2.38
N GLU A 15 6.68 -9.83 1.90
CA GLU A 15 6.41 -9.67 0.46
C GLU A 15 7.50 -8.81 -0.20
N LEU A 16 7.84 -7.66 0.40
CA LEU A 16 8.88 -6.78 -0.13
C LEU A 16 10.25 -7.46 -0.14
N ALA A 17 10.60 -8.21 0.92
CA ALA A 17 11.85 -8.95 1.05
C ALA A 17 12.03 -9.95 -0.11
N THR A 18 10.96 -10.69 -0.40
CA THR A 18 10.93 -11.69 -1.48
C THR A 18 11.19 -11.03 -2.84
N VAL A 19 10.59 -9.86 -3.08
CA VAL A 19 10.79 -9.13 -4.34
C VAL A 19 12.22 -8.58 -4.42
N ILE A 20 12.75 -8.01 -3.35
CA ILE A 20 14.13 -7.49 -3.33
C ILE A 20 15.13 -8.61 -3.62
N ALA A 21 14.96 -9.79 -3.01
CA ALA A 21 15.86 -10.94 -3.17
C ALA A 21 15.95 -11.44 -4.63
N THR A 22 14.91 -11.20 -5.43
CA THR A 22 14.81 -11.64 -6.83
C THR A 22 15.03 -10.50 -7.83
N THR A 23 15.23 -9.27 -7.35
CA THR A 23 15.38 -8.08 -8.19
C THR A 23 16.87 -7.85 -8.52
N PRO A 24 17.24 -7.71 -9.80
CA PRO A 24 18.62 -7.39 -10.18
C PRO A 24 19.13 -6.09 -9.56
N PRO A 25 20.42 -6.01 -9.23
CA PRO A 25 21.02 -4.74 -8.80
C PRO A 25 20.77 -3.65 -9.86
N ARG A 26 20.45 -2.43 -9.42
CA ARG A 26 20.15 -1.22 -10.23
C ARG A 26 18.69 -1.06 -10.71
N VAL A 27 17.79 -1.97 -10.38
CA VAL A 27 16.36 -1.77 -10.62
C VAL A 27 15.75 -0.88 -9.52
N LYS A 28 15.01 0.16 -9.91
CA LYS A 28 14.26 1.01 -8.98
C LYS A 28 12.95 0.35 -8.60
N LEU A 29 12.74 0.15 -7.31
CA LEU A 29 11.56 -0.53 -6.78
C LEU A 29 10.66 0.47 -6.03
N CYS A 30 9.41 0.59 -6.47
CA CYS A 30 8.37 1.45 -5.86
C CYS A 30 7.11 0.61 -5.60
N PRO A 31 6.95 -0.02 -4.43
CA PRO A 31 5.79 -0.85 -4.17
C PRO A 31 4.53 0.00 -4.13
N ALA A 32 3.46 -0.50 -4.74
CA ALA A 32 2.12 0.00 -4.50
C ALA A 32 1.54 -0.73 -3.29
N ILE A 33 1.00 0.02 -2.33
CA ILE A 33 0.28 -0.53 -1.18
C ILE A 33 -1.17 -0.06 -1.21
N ALA A 34 -2.05 -0.93 -0.75
CA ALA A 34 -3.44 -0.58 -0.53
C ALA A 34 -3.70 -0.36 0.95
N GLY A 35 -4.68 0.48 1.22
CA GLY A 35 -5.04 0.84 2.57
C GLY A 35 -5.78 2.15 2.57
N PHE A 36 -6.42 2.43 3.69
CA PHE A 36 -7.03 3.71 3.94
C PHE A 36 -6.11 4.47 4.88
N TRP A 37 -5.97 5.77 4.63
CA TRP A 37 -5.30 6.67 5.57
C TRP A 37 -6.05 6.65 6.90
N GLY A 38 -5.33 6.51 8.01
CA GLY A 38 -5.89 6.60 9.36
C GLY A 38 -6.77 5.43 9.79
N VAL A 39 -7.06 4.45 8.91
CA VAL A 39 -8.07 3.41 9.17
C VAL A 39 -7.55 2.03 8.80
N ALA A 40 -7.68 1.10 9.75
CA ALA A 40 -7.50 -0.32 9.51
C ALA A 40 -8.77 -0.93 8.86
N LYS A 41 -8.59 -1.89 7.95
CA LYS A 41 -9.70 -2.63 7.32
C LYS A 41 -9.46 -4.12 7.46
N GLY A 42 -10.15 -4.76 8.40
CA GLY A 42 -9.86 -6.14 8.80
C GLY A 42 -8.42 -6.25 9.32
N ALA A 43 -7.65 -7.21 8.80
CA ALA A 43 -6.24 -7.41 9.16
C ALA A 43 -5.25 -6.42 8.49
N ARG A 44 -5.75 -5.46 7.69
CA ARG A 44 -4.92 -4.43 7.05
C ARG A 44 -4.77 -3.23 7.98
N ILE A 45 -3.55 -2.97 8.44
CA ILE A 45 -3.24 -1.79 9.28
C ILE A 45 -3.36 -0.47 8.48
N PRO A 46 -3.48 0.68 9.15
CA PRO A 46 -3.58 1.99 8.49
C PRO A 46 -2.43 2.22 7.52
N LEU A 47 -2.69 2.96 6.44
CA LEU A 47 -1.73 3.16 5.37
C LEU A 47 -0.40 3.77 5.87
N GLU A 48 -0.44 4.75 6.76
CA GLU A 48 0.74 5.36 7.35
C GLU A 48 1.54 4.40 8.22
N SER A 49 0.87 3.44 8.87
CA SER A 49 1.53 2.39 9.63
C SER A 49 2.22 1.39 8.69
N GLN A 50 1.59 1.07 7.55
CA GLN A 50 2.24 0.29 6.48
C GLN A 50 3.48 1.04 5.95
N LEU A 51 3.35 2.34 5.68
CA LEU A 51 4.46 3.19 5.21
C LEU A 51 5.61 3.26 6.22
N SER A 52 5.31 3.41 7.51
CA SER A 52 6.33 3.43 8.57
C SER A 52 7.03 2.08 8.71
N ALA A 53 6.28 0.98 8.68
CA ALA A 53 6.84 -0.37 8.74
C ALA A 53 7.83 -0.62 7.59
N LEU A 54 7.43 -0.26 6.35
CA LEU A 54 8.29 -0.40 5.17
C LEU A 54 9.55 0.47 5.25
N ARG A 55 9.42 1.73 5.70
CA ARG A 55 10.56 2.64 5.87
C ARG A 55 11.54 2.17 6.95
N ASN A 56 11.04 1.64 8.06
CA ASN A 56 11.89 1.13 9.14
C ASN A 56 12.63 -0.15 8.73
N ALA A 57 11.96 -1.05 8.00
CA ALA A 57 12.56 -2.29 7.53
C ALA A 57 13.52 -2.09 6.35
N TYR A 58 13.19 -1.16 5.44
CA TYR A 58 13.96 -0.87 4.24
C TYR A 58 14.14 0.65 4.06
N PRO A 59 15.09 1.28 4.78
CA PRO A 59 15.34 2.72 4.68
C PRO A 59 15.76 3.18 3.27
N SER A 60 16.28 2.27 2.43
CA SER A 60 16.63 2.53 1.04
C SER A 60 15.42 2.57 0.08
N LEU A 61 14.22 2.26 0.58
CA LEU A 61 12.97 2.33 -0.18
C LEU A 61 12.53 3.79 -0.35
N ASN A 62 12.96 4.41 -1.45
CA ASN A 62 12.78 5.85 -1.71
C ASN A 62 11.43 6.23 -2.34
N CYS A 63 10.56 5.26 -2.61
CA CYS A 63 9.25 5.50 -3.20
C CYS A 63 8.25 4.46 -2.75
N VAL A 64 7.02 4.89 -2.49
CA VAL A 64 5.85 4.03 -2.30
C VAL A 64 4.71 4.66 -3.06
N SER A 65 4.01 3.85 -3.84
CA SER A 65 2.75 4.25 -4.45
C SER A 65 1.59 3.83 -3.55
N HIS A 66 0.53 4.63 -3.51
CA HIS A 66 -0.68 4.30 -2.78
C HIS A 66 -1.82 4.07 -3.77
N PHE A 67 -2.54 2.97 -3.58
CA PHE A 67 -3.72 2.65 -4.37
C PHE A 67 -5.00 2.97 -3.58
N ALA A 68 -5.79 3.97 -4.00
CA ALA A 68 -7.09 4.30 -3.40
C ALA A 68 -8.05 5.12 -4.28
N TYR A 69 -9.29 4.64 -4.38
CA TYR A 69 -10.49 5.10 -3.65
C TYR A 69 -11.58 4.08 -3.92
N SER A 70 -11.67 3.72 -5.18
CA SER A 70 -12.41 2.65 -5.81
C SER A 70 -12.27 1.24 -5.22
N TRP A 71 -11.49 0.99 -4.19
CA TRP A 71 -11.19 -0.38 -3.72
C TRP A 71 -12.33 -1.12 -3.04
N LEU A 72 -13.52 -0.54 -3.12
CA LEU A 72 -14.64 -0.80 -2.26
C LEU A 72 -15.91 -0.51 -3.03
N ASP A 73 -16.12 0.77 -3.27
CA ASP A 73 -17.36 1.25 -3.82
C ASP A 73 -17.04 2.23 -4.93
N LEU A 74 -17.11 1.63 -6.10
CA LEU A 74 -16.79 2.25 -7.36
C LEU A 74 -17.74 3.38 -7.71
N LYS A 75 -18.98 3.36 -7.22
CA LYS A 75 -20.02 4.22 -7.78
C LYS A 75 -19.95 5.64 -7.22
N SER A 76 -19.71 5.78 -5.92
CA SER A 76 -19.55 7.09 -5.29
C SER A 76 -18.19 7.75 -5.62
N ASP A 77 -17.13 6.96 -5.86
CA ASP A 77 -15.86 7.47 -6.40
C ASP A 77 -16.10 8.21 -7.73
N ARG A 78 -17.00 7.65 -8.54
CA ARG A 78 -17.39 8.15 -9.86
C ARG A 78 -18.21 9.44 -9.81
N GLU A 79 -19.03 9.65 -8.77
CA GLU A 79 -19.79 10.90 -8.61
C GLU A 79 -18.88 12.05 -8.17
N ARG A 80 -17.94 11.77 -7.27
CA ARG A 80 -16.95 12.74 -6.78
C ARG A 80 -15.94 13.14 -7.83
N ARG A 81 -15.58 12.23 -8.75
CA ARG A 81 -14.74 12.53 -9.91
C ARG A 81 -15.47 13.34 -11.00
N SER A 82 -16.80 13.25 -11.08
CA SER A 82 -17.60 13.89 -12.14
C SER A 82 -18.30 15.18 -11.71
N CYS A 83 -18.23 15.55 -10.42
CA CYS A 83 -19.00 16.66 -9.82
C CYS A 83 -20.50 16.58 -10.12
N LYS A 84 -21.03 15.38 -10.35
CA LYS A 84 -22.46 15.10 -10.51
C LYS A 84 -22.87 14.17 -9.40
N LEU A 85 -23.12 14.80 -8.26
CA LEU A 85 -23.80 14.17 -7.17
C LEU A 85 -25.28 14.17 -7.56
N ASN A 86 -25.90 13.00 -7.64
CA ASN A 86 -27.33 12.89 -7.90
C ASN A 86 -28.15 13.56 -6.79
#